data_AF-A0A1Q9JG71-F1
#
_entry.id   AF-A0A1Q9JG71-F1
#
_cell.length_a   1.000
_cell.length_b   1.000
_cell.length_c   1.000
_cell.angle_alpha   90.00
_cell.angle_beta   90.00
_cell.angle_gamma   90.00
#
_symmetry.space_group_name_H-M   'P 1'
#
loop_
_entity.id
_entity.type
_entity.pdbx_description
1 polymer ?
#
loop_
_entity_poly.entity_id
_entity_poly.type
_entity_poly.pdbx_seq_one_letter_code
_entity_poly.pdbx_strand_id
1 'polypeptide(L)'
;MNRLGISKAGNAHLRCLLIEVANGICKGAIGHKSKELCSRQNGQSAEVIAYADKANTRLRSKYYRMIRHVKKKNVAVADVARELACFIWGMMTGNISRTAARPLTAIRPRYESHLSSNQQ
;
A
#
# COMPACT_ATOMS: atom_id res chain seq x y z
N MET A 1 16.16 -14.40 2.96
CA MET A 1 15.06 -13.67 2.27
C MET A 1 15.60 -13.09 0.97
N ASN A 2 15.22 -13.66 -0.17
CA ASN A 2 15.65 -13.20 -1.49
C ASN A 2 15.09 -11.80 -1.79
N ARG A 3 15.96 -10.89 -2.25
CA ARG A 3 15.62 -9.52 -2.64
C ARG A 3 15.07 -9.52 -4.06
N LEU A 4 13.78 -9.77 -4.22
CA LEU A 4 13.15 -9.57 -5.52
C LEU A 4 12.98 -8.06 -5.78
N GLY A 5 13.19 -7.61 -7.02
CA GLY A 5 12.92 -6.24 -7.45
C GLY A 5 11.42 -5.94 -7.49
N ILE A 6 11.00 -4.70 -7.71
CA ILE A 6 9.64 -4.45 -8.19
C ILE A 6 9.58 -5.01 -9.61
N SER A 7 8.58 -5.81 -9.94
CA SER A 7 8.50 -6.43 -11.27
C SER A 7 8.61 -5.34 -12.35
N LYS A 8 9.45 -5.57 -13.36
CA LYS A 8 9.56 -4.70 -14.53
C LYS A 8 8.45 -4.98 -15.55
N ALA A 9 7.71 -6.08 -15.36
CA ALA A 9 6.51 -6.40 -16.12
C ALA A 9 5.29 -5.71 -15.50
N GLY A 10 4.44 -5.12 -16.35
CA GLY A 10 3.23 -4.38 -15.96
C GLY A 10 3.33 -2.87 -16.16
N ASN A 11 2.42 -2.11 -15.54
CA ASN A 11 2.27 -0.68 -15.78
C ASN A 11 3.45 0.14 -15.17
N ALA A 12 4.27 0.73 -16.04
CA ALA A 12 5.41 1.54 -15.65
C ALA A 12 5.01 2.81 -14.86
N HIS A 13 3.86 3.40 -15.18
CA HIS A 13 3.34 4.58 -14.50
C HIS A 13 3.00 4.29 -13.04
N LEU A 14 2.29 3.18 -12.77
CA LEU A 14 2.00 2.75 -11.40
C LEU A 14 3.27 2.49 -10.60
N ARG A 15 4.29 1.90 -11.23
CA ARG A 15 5.59 1.68 -10.58
C ARG A 15 6.28 3.01 -10.23
N CYS A 16 6.27 4.00 -11.13
CA CYS A 16 6.82 5.32 -10.82
C CYS A 16 6.05 5.98 -9.67
N LEU A 17 4.71 5.97 -9.74
CA LEU A 17 3.87 6.55 -8.70
C LEU A 17 4.14 5.93 -7.32
N LEU A 18 4.21 4.60 -7.23
CA LEU A 18 4.51 3.91 -5.96
C LEU A 18 5.88 4.29 -5.40
N ILE A 19 6.89 4.45 -6.27
CA ILE A 19 8.24 4.85 -5.86
C ILE A 19 8.26 6.31 -5.39
N GLU A 20 7.57 7.20 -6.09
CA GLU A 20 7.47 8.62 -5.73
C GLU A 20 6.75 8.80 -4.38
N VAL A 21 5.63 8.10 -4.20
CA VAL A 21 4.89 8.08 -2.94
C VAL A 21 5.76 7.53 -1.80
N ALA A 22 6.44 6.39 -2.02
CA ALA A 22 7.35 5.83 -1.02
C ALA A 22 8.48 6.81 -0.66
N ASN A 23 9.07 7.47 -1.65
CA ASN A 23 10.10 8.49 -1.43
C ASN A 23 9.54 9.69 -0.64
N GLY A 24 8.29 10.07 -0.88
CA GLY A 24 7.56 11.09 -0.10
C GLY A 24 7.33 10.68 1.35
N ILE A 25 6.84 9.46 1.60
CA ILE A 25 6.63 8.91 2.95
C ILE A 25 7.94 8.86 3.74
N CYS A 26 9.05 8.59 3.06
CA CYS A 26 10.38 8.54 3.68
C CYS A 26 10.98 9.92 3.99
N LYS A 27 10.35 11.02 3.54
CA LYS A 27 10.76 12.40 3.82
C LYS A 27 9.92 12.98 4.98
N GLY A 28 10.54 13.76 5.86
CA GLY A 28 9.87 14.50 6.94
C GLY A 28 9.97 13.87 8.34
N ALA A 29 9.57 14.64 9.36
CA ALA A 29 9.65 14.27 10.78
C ALA A 29 8.64 13.19 11.18
N ILE A 30 9.03 12.31 12.10
CA ILE A 30 8.16 11.26 12.65
C ILE A 30 7.17 11.90 13.64
N GLY A 31 5.91 11.51 13.57
CA GLY A 31 4.89 11.89 14.56
C GLY A 31 4.14 13.19 14.28
N HIS A 32 4.54 13.95 13.25
CA HIS A 32 3.81 15.17 12.86
C HIS A 32 3.00 14.94 11.59
N LYS A 33 1.68 15.13 11.69
CA LYS A 33 0.74 15.07 10.56
C LYS A 33 0.54 16.48 10.03
N SER A 34 0.71 16.68 8.72
CA SER A 34 0.51 18.03 8.15
C SER A 34 -0.96 18.45 8.24
N LYS A 35 -1.19 19.77 8.34
CA LYS A 35 -2.55 20.34 8.31
C LYS A 35 -3.31 19.90 7.07
N GLU A 36 -2.64 19.91 5.91
CA GLU A 36 -3.19 19.44 4.64
C GLU A 36 -3.60 17.97 4.68
N LEU A 37 -2.78 17.10 5.28
CA LEU A 37 -3.09 15.67 5.40
C LEU A 37 -4.29 15.44 6.33
N CYS A 38 -4.42 16.24 7.40
CA CYS A 38 -5.62 16.22 8.25
C CYS A 38 -6.86 16.65 7.45
N SER A 39 -6.78 17.75 6.69
CA SER A 39 -7.88 18.22 5.85
C SER A 39 -8.34 17.19 4.83
N ARG A 40 -7.41 16.44 4.21
CA ARG A 40 -7.74 15.36 3.25
C ARG A 40 -8.42 14.15 3.88
N GLN A 41 -8.23 13.95 5.18
CA GLN A 41 -8.82 12.84 5.93
C GLN A 41 -10.14 13.20 6.60
N ASN A 42 -10.49 14.49 6.65
CA ASN A 42 -11.80 14.92 7.15
C ASN A 42 -12.91 14.22 6.35
N GLY A 43 -13.79 13.51 7.05
CA GLY A 43 -14.89 12.74 6.45
C GLY A 43 -14.54 11.29 6.05
N GLN A 44 -13.31 10.82 6.28
CA GLN A 44 -12.97 9.40 6.12
C GLN A 44 -13.23 8.61 7.40
N SER A 45 -13.48 7.30 7.29
CA SER A 45 -13.73 6.46 8.48
C SER A 45 -12.47 6.34 9.34
N ALA A 46 -12.67 6.35 10.67
CA ALA A 46 -11.58 6.25 11.63
C ALA A 46 -10.74 4.98 11.46
N GLU A 47 -11.36 3.86 11.04
CA GLU A 47 -10.67 2.61 10.75
C GLU A 47 -9.70 2.73 9.56
N VAL A 48 -10.12 3.38 8.49
CA VAL A 48 -9.28 3.60 7.29
C VAL A 48 -8.12 4.52 7.64
N ILE A 49 -8.38 5.58 8.41
CA ILE A 49 -7.34 6.50 8.88
C ILE A 49 -6.32 5.76 9.76
N ALA A 50 -6.79 4.98 10.74
CA ALA A 50 -5.93 4.21 11.63
C ALA A 50 -5.08 3.17 10.88
N TYR A 51 -5.65 2.50 9.88
CA TYR A 51 -4.92 1.57 9.03
C TYR A 51 -3.84 2.27 8.20
N ALA A 52 -4.16 3.44 7.62
CA ALA A 52 -3.18 4.24 6.87
C ALA A 52 -2.04 4.77 7.77
N ASP A 53 -2.35 5.22 8.99
CA ASP A 53 -1.35 5.71 9.95
C ASP A 53 -0.46 4.56 10.47
N LYS A 54 -1.03 3.37 10.66
CA LYS A 54 -0.27 2.13 10.94
C LYS A 54 0.69 1.79 9.79
N ALA A 55 0.22 1.85 8.55
CA ALA A 55 1.06 1.63 7.37
C ALA A 55 2.21 2.63 7.31
N ASN A 56 1.93 3.93 7.47
CA ASN A 56 2.94 4.99 7.49
C ASN A 56 4.03 4.76 8.53
N THR A 57 3.63 4.41 9.75
CA THR A 57 4.57 4.11 10.85
C THR A 57 5.48 2.94 10.48
N ARG A 58 4.90 1.84 10.01
CA ARG A 58 5.61 0.63 9.60
C ARG A 58 6.62 0.90 8.47
N LEU A 59 6.18 1.59 7.42
CA LEU A 59 7.00 1.92 6.26
C LEU A 59 8.20 2.81 6.64
N ARG A 60 7.98 3.82 7.49
CA ARG A 60 9.04 4.68 8.02
C ARG A 60 10.04 3.91 8.86
N SER A 61 9.58 3.10 9.82
CA SER A 61 10.47 2.26 10.63
C SER A 61 11.33 1.33 9.77
N LYS A 62 10.74 0.74 8.72
CA LYS A 62 11.47 -0.10 7.77
C LYS A 62 12.53 0.69 7.00
N TYR A 63 12.17 1.87 6.48
CA TYR A 63 13.12 2.75 5.79
C TYR A 63 14.31 3.11 6.67
N TYR A 64 14.06 3.62 7.88
CA TYR A 64 15.14 4.01 8.80
C TYR A 64 16.01 2.83 9.19
N ARG A 65 15.43 1.64 9.43
CA ARG A 65 16.21 0.42 9.68
C ARG A 65 17.16 0.12 8.51
N MET A 66 16.69 0.20 7.27
CA MET A 66 17.53 -0.07 6.09
C MET A 66 18.64 0.98 5.91
N ILE A 67 18.32 2.25 6.07
CA ILE A 67 19.30 3.34 5.94
C ILE A 67 20.37 3.25 7.04
N ARG A 68 19.98 2.93 8.29
CA ARG A 68 20.93 2.71 9.40
C ARG A 68 21.88 1.53 9.14
N HIS A 69 21.45 0.50 8.43
CA HIS A 69 22.29 -0.62 8.00
C HIS A 69 23.03 -0.35 6.67
N VAL A 70 23.30 0.92 6.33
CA VAL A 70 24.09 1.37 5.17
C VAL A 70 23.57 0.87 3.82
N LYS A 71 22.27 0.57 3.71
CA LYS A 71 21.67 0.22 2.41
C LYS A 71 21.55 1.45 1.52
N LYS A 72 21.83 1.27 0.22
CA LYS A 72 21.60 2.29 -0.81
C LYS A 72 20.16 2.80 -0.72
N LYS A 73 19.97 4.12 -0.70
CA LYS A 73 18.65 4.78 -0.57
C LYS A 73 17.62 4.23 -1.56
N ASN A 74 17.99 4.07 -2.83
CA ASN A 74 17.07 3.60 -3.87
C ASN A 74 16.59 2.15 -3.63
N VAL A 75 17.43 1.32 -3.02
CA VAL A 75 17.05 -0.05 -2.63
C VAL A 75 16.07 0.00 -1.46
N ALA A 76 16.32 0.88 -0.49
CA ALA A 76 15.42 1.09 0.64
C ALA A 76 14.04 1.59 0.17
N VAL A 77 14.01 2.60 -0.70
CA VAL A 77 12.76 3.14 -1.27
C VAL A 77 12.00 2.09 -2.06
N ALA A 78 12.69 1.28 -2.88
CA ALA A 78 12.03 0.22 -3.64
C ALA A 78 11.40 -0.85 -2.74
N ASP A 79 12.03 -1.18 -1.61
CA ASP A 79 11.49 -2.14 -0.65
C ASP A 79 10.33 -1.57 0.18
N VAL A 80 10.34 -0.26 0.45
CA VAL A 80 9.20 0.46 1.02
C VAL A 80 8.03 0.49 0.04
N ALA A 81 8.26 0.80 -1.24
CA ALA A 81 7.22 0.86 -2.27
C ALA A 81 6.50 -0.48 -2.47
N ARG A 82 7.21 -1.61 -2.35
CA ARG A 82 6.59 -2.93 -2.40
C ARG A 82 5.64 -3.16 -1.23
N GLU A 83 6.08 -2.81 -0.02
CA GLU A 83 5.24 -2.98 1.17
C GLU A 83 4.05 -2.02 1.17
N LEU A 84 4.23 -0.80 0.64
CA LEU A 84 3.14 0.13 0.37
C LEU A 84 2.07 -0.48 -0.55
N ALA A 85 2.49 -1.12 -1.64
CA ALA A 85 1.55 -1.80 -2.54
C ALA A 85 0.76 -2.90 -1.83
N CYS A 86 1.38 -3.65 -0.92
CA CYS A 86 0.68 -4.63 -0.09
C CYS A 86 -0.36 -3.98 0.83
N PHE A 87 -0.05 -2.83 1.44
CA PHE A 87 -1.01 -2.10 2.27
C PHE A 87 -2.21 -1.60 1.46
N ILE A 88 -1.98 -1.05 0.26
CA ILE A 88 -3.04 -0.59 -0.65
C ILE A 88 -3.92 -1.77 -1.05
N TRP A 89 -3.33 -2.90 -1.44
CA TRP A 89 -4.09 -4.11 -1.76
C TRP A 89 -4.94 -4.60 -0.59
N GLY A 90 -4.37 -4.60 0.63
CA GLY A 90 -5.09 -4.91 1.86
C GLY A 90 -6.29 -3.99 2.07
N MET A 91 -6.13 -2.68 1.82
CA MET A 91 -7.22 -1.71 1.87
C MET A 91 -8.31 -1.99 0.84
N MET A 92 -7.93 -2.22 -0.41
CA MET A 92 -8.86 -2.51 -1.51
C MET A 92 -9.65 -3.82 -1.32
N THR A 93 -9.08 -4.79 -0.61
CA THR A 93 -9.69 -6.10 -0.37
C THR A 93 -10.44 -6.20 0.96
N GLY A 94 -10.56 -5.09 1.70
CA GLY A 94 -11.28 -5.03 2.98
C GLY A 94 -10.50 -5.61 4.16
N ASN A 95 -9.21 -5.87 4.02
CA ASN A 95 -8.33 -6.38 5.09
C ASN A 95 -7.81 -5.24 5.99
N ILE A 96 -8.68 -4.29 6.36
CA ILE A 96 -8.33 -3.09 7.13
C ILE A 96 -8.64 -3.20 8.62
N SER A 97 -9.65 -4.00 8.97
CA SER A 97 -10.08 -4.24 10.34
C SER A 97 -9.71 -5.66 10.76
N ARG A 98 -9.38 -5.84 12.05
CA ARG A 98 -9.33 -7.18 12.66
C ARG A 98 -10.74 -7.76 12.87
N THR A 99 -11.76 -6.96 12.59
CA THR A 99 -13.19 -7.20 12.81
C THR A 99 -13.93 -7.14 11.48
N ALA A 100 -13.60 -8.07 10.62
CA ALA A 100 -14.55 -8.63 9.70
C ALA A 100 -14.10 -10.08 9.56
N ALA A 101 -14.56 -10.91 10.49
CA ALA A 101 -14.71 -12.32 10.18
C ALA A 101 -15.42 -12.37 8.82
N ARG A 102 -14.68 -12.71 7.77
CA ARG A 102 -15.31 -13.08 6.51
C ARG A 102 -16.35 -14.14 6.87
N PRO A 103 -17.64 -13.98 6.54
CA PRO A 103 -18.47 -15.15 6.42
C PRO A 103 -17.76 -16.05 5.39
N LEU A 104 -17.56 -17.31 5.73
CA LEU A 104 -16.81 -18.31 4.96
C LEU A 104 -17.46 -18.67 3.60
N THR A 105 -18.30 -17.81 3.02
CA THR A 105 -19.10 -18.10 1.83
C THR A 105 -18.63 -17.40 0.56
N ALA A 106 -17.65 -16.48 0.63
CA ALA A 106 -17.12 -15.82 -0.57
C ALA A 106 -15.80 -16.46 -1.04
N ILE A 107 -15.86 -17.71 -1.48
CA ILE A 107 -14.88 -18.22 -2.45
C ILE A 107 -15.16 -17.45 -3.74
N ARG A 108 -14.40 -16.38 -4.01
CA ARG A 108 -14.51 -15.67 -5.29
C ARG A 108 -14.14 -16.64 -6.41
N PRO A 109 -15.03 -16.95 -7.38
CA PRO A 109 -14.62 -17.65 -8.57
C PRO A 109 -13.68 -16.72 -9.34
N ARG A 110 -12.55 -17.30 -9.74
CA ARG A 110 -11.58 -16.67 -10.63
C ARG A 110 -12.22 -16.66 -12.01
N TYR A 111 -12.34 -15.47 -12.61
CA TYR A 111 -12.71 -15.19 -14.01
C TYR A 111 -13.99 -15.87 -14.56
N GLU A 112 -15.07 -15.10 -14.71
CA GLU A 112 -16.07 -15.37 -15.76
C GLU A 112 -16.24 -14.09 -16.58
N SER A 113 -15.63 -14.08 -17.74
CA SER A 113 -15.87 -13.05 -18.76
C SER A 113 -15.98 -13.73 -20.11
N HIS A 114 -17.00 -14.56 -20.31
CA HIS A 114 -17.60 -14.90 -21.61
C HIS A 114 -18.94 -15.59 -21.33
N LEU A 115 -20.05 -14.86 -21.41
CA LEU A 115 -21.38 -15.32 -21.81
C LEU A 115 -22.40 -14.19 -21.59
N SER A 116 -22.65 -13.40 -22.63
CA SER A 116 -23.99 -13.06 -23.14
C SER A 116 -23.96 -11.75 -23.94
N SER A 117 -23.50 -11.86 -25.18
CA SER A 117 -23.93 -10.97 -26.27
C SER A 117 -24.21 -11.89 -27.46
N ASN A 118 -25.41 -12.50 -27.47
CA ASN A 118 -26.12 -12.95 -28.67
C ASN A 118 -27.48 -13.53 -28.24
N GLN A 119 -28.41 -12.63 -27.92
CA GLN A 119 -29.83 -12.81 -28.21
C GLN A 119 -30.40 -11.45 -28.58
N GLN A 120 -30.29 -11.12 -29.86
CA GLN A 120 -31.31 -10.43 -30.66
C GLN A 120 -31.04 -10.76 -32.13
#